data_AF-A0A967I6L1-F1
#
_entry.id   AF-A0A967I6L1-F1
#
_cell.length_a   1.000
_cell.length_b   1.000
_cell.length_c   1.000
_cell.angle_alpha   90.00
_cell.angle_beta   90.00
_cell.angle_gamma   90.00
#
_symmetry.space_group_name_H-M   'P 1'
#
loop_
_entity.id
_entity.type
_entity.pdbx_description
1 polymer ?
#
loop_
_entity_poly.entity_id
_entity_poly.type
_entity_poly.pdbx_seq_one_letter_code
_entity_poly.pdbx_strand_id
1 'polypeptide(L)'
;MRIVFAYNKQKEATEDQAELFSQEDVDTLLGAFEKLPYEVIPIEVSGPIEEIIRKLLDAKPDLIFNAAEGTEGSGREALYPAIYKLLNLPFTGGGSALLLVDLNKRLSEKLLAVHGIHVPRGALITPDHRKLPDELTYPLLIKPNFEGSGIGIHQDSVVKTPEEARDYIDRMLDKFPEGLDVEEFIEGRELTVPMLEGWPGHLLDIVEYTFTDEGPYNVFDYERKKV
;
A
#
# COMPACT_ATOMS: atom_id res chain seq x y z
N MET A 1 -9.78 -24.68 14.79
CA MET A 1 -8.68 -23.77 14.45
C MET A 1 -8.98 -22.43 15.09
N ARG A 2 -7.99 -21.86 15.76
CA ARG A 2 -8.04 -20.54 16.38
C ARG A 2 -7.32 -19.55 15.47
N ILE A 3 -8.07 -18.59 14.96
CA ILE A 3 -7.58 -17.53 14.09
C ILE A 3 -7.49 -16.26 14.92
N VAL A 4 -6.30 -15.67 14.99
CA VAL A 4 -6.19 -14.27 15.44
C VAL A 4 -6.44 -13.38 14.24
N PHE A 5 -7.41 -12.49 14.34
CA PHE A 5 -7.58 -11.39 13.40
C PHE A 5 -6.79 -10.19 13.94
N ALA A 6 -5.60 -9.94 13.39
CA ALA A 6 -4.75 -8.85 13.80
C ALA A 6 -5.01 -7.63 12.91
N TYR A 7 -5.34 -6.49 13.51
CA TYR A 7 -5.68 -5.26 12.79
C TYR A 7 -5.23 -4.02 13.58
N ASN A 8 -5.07 -2.89 12.91
CA ASN A 8 -4.92 -1.58 13.53
C ASN A 8 -5.94 -0.62 12.90
N LYS A 9 -6.50 0.25 13.75
CA LYS A 9 -7.56 1.17 13.36
C LYS A 9 -7.03 2.57 13.17
N GLN A 10 -7.64 3.30 12.24
CA GLN A 10 -7.50 4.74 12.20
C GLN A 10 -8.03 5.35 13.51
N LYS A 11 -7.27 6.29 14.07
CA LYS A 11 -7.71 7.11 15.20
C LYS A 11 -8.57 8.27 14.72
N GLU A 12 -8.25 8.79 13.53
CA GLU A 12 -8.94 9.89 12.87
C GLU A 12 -9.04 9.61 11.37
N ALA A 13 -10.08 10.10 10.71
CA ALA A 13 -10.26 9.93 9.26
C ALA A 13 -9.41 10.96 8.50
N THR A 14 -8.10 10.71 8.45
CA THR A 14 -7.10 11.58 7.83
C THR A 14 -6.34 10.85 6.73
N GLU A 15 -5.75 11.60 5.78
CA GLU A 15 -5.02 11.02 4.64
C GLU A 15 -3.84 10.15 5.07
N ASP A 16 -3.11 10.56 6.10
CA ASP A 16 -2.00 9.81 6.69
C ASP A 16 -2.43 8.50 7.39
N GLN A 17 -3.72 8.28 7.59
CA GLN A 17 -4.29 7.07 8.18
C GLN A 17 -5.17 6.28 7.20
N ALA A 18 -5.16 6.64 5.91
CA ALA A 18 -5.99 6.03 4.87
C ALA A 18 -5.72 4.54 4.63
N GLU A 19 -4.61 4.02 5.12
CA GLU A 19 -4.25 2.59 5.05
C GLU A 19 -4.79 1.79 6.25
N LEU A 20 -5.25 2.47 7.31
CA LEU A 20 -5.74 1.83 8.52
C LEU A 20 -7.24 1.55 8.45
N PHE A 21 -7.67 0.49 9.12
CA PHE A 21 -9.06 0.07 9.07
C PHE A 21 -9.99 1.02 9.84
N SER A 22 -11.16 1.31 9.28
CA SER A 22 -12.26 1.91 10.01
C SER A 22 -12.94 0.89 10.93
N GLN A 23 -13.78 1.35 11.85
CA GLN A 23 -14.58 0.43 12.67
C GLN A 23 -15.57 -0.37 11.81
N GLU A 24 -16.08 0.22 10.73
CA GLU A 24 -17.01 -0.44 9.80
C GLU A 24 -16.32 -1.58 9.03
N ASP A 25 -15.06 -1.40 8.62
CA ASP A 25 -14.29 -2.46 7.96
C ASP A 25 -14.02 -3.63 8.91
N VAL A 26 -13.64 -3.33 10.15
CA VAL A 26 -13.42 -4.32 11.20
C VAL A 26 -14.70 -5.12 11.46
N ASP A 27 -15.85 -4.44 11.60
CA ASP A 27 -17.14 -5.09 11.85
C ASP A 27 -17.57 -5.94 10.64
N THR A 28 -17.32 -5.47 9.42
CA THR A 28 -17.58 -6.21 8.18
C THR A 28 -16.76 -7.50 8.11
N LEU A 29 -15.47 -7.44 8.41
CA LEU A 29 -14.58 -8.61 8.44
C LEU A 29 -14.99 -9.58 9.54
N LEU A 30 -15.32 -9.08 10.73
CA LEU A 30 -15.82 -9.92 11.83
C LEU A 30 -17.13 -10.63 11.45
N GLY A 31 -18.08 -9.93 10.84
CA GLY A 31 -19.32 -10.54 10.34
C GLY A 31 -19.10 -11.58 9.24
N ALA A 32 -18.01 -11.47 8.47
CA ALA A 32 -17.60 -12.51 7.52
C ALA A 32 -17.02 -13.73 8.26
N PHE A 33 -16.19 -13.52 9.27
CA PHE A 33 -15.60 -14.58 10.08
C PHE A 33 -16.63 -15.40 10.87
N GLU A 34 -17.72 -14.78 11.35
CA GLU A 34 -18.82 -15.47 12.05
C GLU A 34 -19.48 -16.58 11.21
N LYS A 35 -19.36 -16.51 9.89
CA LYS A 35 -19.91 -17.51 8.96
C LYS A 35 -19.01 -18.74 8.82
N LEU A 36 -17.81 -18.70 9.40
CA LEU A 36 -16.83 -19.78 9.34
C LEU A 36 -16.86 -20.65 10.60
N PRO A 37 -16.52 -21.94 10.52
CA PRO A 37 -16.51 -22.85 11.66
C PRO A 37 -15.22 -22.72 12.52
N TYR A 38 -14.69 -21.50 12.67
CA TYR A 38 -13.42 -21.22 13.35
C TYR A 38 -13.61 -20.27 14.53
N GLU A 39 -12.79 -20.43 15.56
CA GLU A 39 -12.72 -19.47 16.67
C GLU A 39 -11.88 -18.27 16.20
N VAL A 40 -12.48 -17.09 16.09
CA VAL A 40 -11.78 -15.87 15.70
C VAL A 40 -11.60 -14.95 16.90
N ILE A 41 -10.36 -14.54 17.14
CA ILE A 41 -9.97 -13.66 18.24
C ILE A 41 -9.48 -12.34 17.63
N PRO A 42 -10.28 -11.25 17.69
CA PRO A 42 -9.81 -9.94 17.26
C PRO A 42 -8.74 -9.41 18.21
N ILE A 43 -7.60 -8.98 17.65
CA ILE A 43 -6.53 -8.32 18.38
C ILE A 43 -6.17 -7.02 17.66
N GLU A 44 -6.52 -5.90 18.29
CA GLU A 44 -6.01 -4.61 17.86
C GLU A 44 -4.52 -4.50 18.23
N VAL A 45 -3.67 -4.26 17.23
CA VAL A 45 -2.21 -4.18 17.37
C VAL A 45 -1.71 -2.73 17.39
N SER A 46 -2.52 -1.79 17.85
CA SER A 46 -2.08 -0.43 18.13
C SER A 46 -1.41 -0.37 19.52
N GLY A 47 -0.27 0.34 19.65
CA GLY A 47 0.34 0.64 20.95
C GLY A 47 1.67 -0.06 21.23
N PRO A 48 2.05 -0.25 22.52
CA PRO A 48 3.36 -0.78 22.90
C PRO A 48 3.58 -2.22 22.39
N ILE A 49 4.73 -2.44 21.75
CA ILE A 49 5.05 -3.71 21.10
C ILE A 49 5.07 -4.90 22.07
N GLU A 50 5.50 -4.68 23.31
CA GLU A 50 5.56 -5.73 24.34
C GLU A 50 4.17 -6.23 24.73
N GLU A 51 3.17 -5.35 24.73
CA GLU A 51 1.77 -5.72 25.00
C GLU A 51 1.18 -6.48 23.82
N ILE A 52 1.47 -6.03 22.60
CA ILE A 52 1.02 -6.68 21.37
C ILE A 52 1.57 -8.11 21.29
N ILE A 53 2.88 -8.28 21.48
CA ILE A 53 3.52 -9.61 21.50
C ILE A 53 2.88 -10.51 22.55
N ARG A 54 2.62 -9.99 23.76
CA ARG A 54 1.97 -10.76 24.82
C ARG A 54 0.58 -11.22 24.42
N LYS A 55 -0.26 -10.32 23.89
CA LYS A 55 -1.62 -10.65 23.41
C LYS A 55 -1.59 -11.73 22.34
N LEU A 56 -0.68 -11.62 21.36
CA LEU A 56 -0.52 -12.60 20.28
C LEU A 56 -0.13 -13.99 20.82
N LEU A 57 0.82 -14.05 21.76
CA LEU A 57 1.26 -15.31 22.36
C LEU A 57 0.20 -15.93 23.28
N ASP A 58 -0.47 -15.13 24.10
CA ASP A 58 -1.51 -15.59 25.03
C ASP A 58 -2.73 -16.14 24.27
N ALA A 59 -3.03 -15.58 23.10
CA ALA A 59 -4.09 -16.07 22.23
C ALA A 59 -3.79 -17.49 21.69
N LYS A 60 -2.52 -17.88 21.54
CA LYS A 60 -2.10 -19.18 20.99
C LYS A 60 -2.77 -19.49 19.63
N PRO A 61 -2.62 -18.61 18.62
CA PRO A 61 -3.25 -18.81 17.33
C PRO A 61 -2.68 -20.03 16.60
N ASP A 62 -3.56 -20.74 15.89
CA ASP A 62 -3.14 -21.66 14.83
C ASP A 62 -2.77 -20.89 13.56
N LEU A 63 -3.36 -19.70 13.36
CA LEU A 63 -3.15 -18.81 12.23
C LEU A 63 -3.44 -17.36 12.64
N ILE A 64 -2.65 -16.43 12.12
CA ILE A 64 -2.94 -14.99 12.14
C ILE A 64 -3.50 -14.59 10.78
N PHE A 65 -4.75 -14.13 10.74
CA PHE A 65 -5.24 -13.35 9.61
C PHE A 65 -4.69 -11.93 9.77
N ASN A 66 -3.67 -11.59 8.99
CA ASN A 66 -3.03 -10.28 9.06
C ASN A 66 -3.81 -9.25 8.25
N ALA A 67 -4.31 -8.25 8.94
CA ALA A 67 -4.84 -7.00 8.40
C ALA A 67 -4.21 -5.82 9.14
N ALA A 68 -2.97 -5.99 9.60
CA ALA A 68 -2.24 -5.00 10.34
C ALA A 68 -0.96 -4.61 9.60
N GLU A 69 -0.66 -3.32 9.69
CA GLU A 69 0.54 -2.70 9.12
C GLU A 69 1.25 -1.87 10.18
N GLY A 70 2.56 -1.67 10.06
CA GLY A 70 3.26 -0.68 10.87
C GLY A 70 2.74 0.73 10.58
N THR A 71 3.02 1.69 11.46
CA THR A 71 2.52 3.07 11.30
C THR A 71 3.51 4.03 10.66
N GLU A 72 4.82 3.70 10.64
CA GLU A 72 5.85 4.64 10.20
C GLU A 72 6.97 3.94 9.42
N GLY A 73 7.52 4.70 8.46
CA GLY A 73 8.72 4.37 7.70
C GLY A 73 8.49 3.48 6.48
N SER A 74 9.48 3.48 5.59
CA SER A 74 9.57 2.70 4.35
C SER A 74 9.46 1.18 4.46
N GLY A 75 9.39 0.62 5.68
CA GLY A 75 9.23 -0.81 5.90
C GLY A 75 7.99 -1.19 6.73
N ARG A 76 7.03 -0.27 6.87
CA ARG A 76 5.92 -0.40 7.82
C ARG A 76 5.06 -1.65 7.58
N GLU A 77 4.71 -1.95 6.34
CA GLU A 77 3.88 -3.12 6.01
C GLU A 77 4.55 -4.44 6.40
N ALA A 78 5.88 -4.50 6.35
CA ALA A 78 6.66 -5.69 6.66
C ALA A 78 6.82 -5.95 8.18
N LEU A 79 6.48 -5.00 9.04
CA LEU A 79 6.76 -5.03 10.47
C LEU A 79 6.07 -6.22 11.16
N TYR A 80 4.75 -6.35 11.00
CA TYR A 80 3.99 -7.41 11.65
C TYR A 80 4.32 -8.81 11.12
N PRO A 81 4.42 -9.02 9.80
CA PRO A 81 4.92 -10.28 9.25
C PRO A 81 6.31 -10.67 9.76
N ALA A 82 7.21 -9.71 10.00
CA ALA A 82 8.51 -9.98 10.61
C ALA A 82 8.37 -10.43 12.07
N ILE A 83 7.50 -9.79 12.86
CA ILE A 83 7.19 -10.17 14.25
C ILE A 83 6.60 -11.59 14.29
N TYR A 84 5.59 -11.89 13.46
CA TYR A 84 4.96 -13.21 13.42
C TYR A 84 5.96 -14.30 13.08
N LYS A 85 6.85 -14.03 12.12
CA LYS A 85 7.92 -14.95 11.74
C LYS A 85 8.91 -15.18 12.89
N LEU A 86 9.29 -14.14 13.63
CA LEU A 86 10.15 -14.28 14.81
C LEU A 86 9.50 -15.11 15.92
N LEU A 87 8.19 -14.96 16.10
CA LEU A 87 7.40 -15.70 17.08
C LEU A 87 6.99 -17.11 16.62
N ASN A 88 7.34 -17.50 15.39
CA ASN A 88 6.91 -18.75 14.74
C ASN A 88 5.38 -18.90 14.68
N LEU A 89 4.66 -17.80 14.49
CA LEU A 89 3.21 -17.78 14.31
C LEU A 89 2.88 -17.84 12.82
N PRO A 90 2.12 -18.83 12.34
CA PRO A 90 1.64 -18.85 10.95
C PRO A 90 0.75 -17.64 10.67
N PHE A 91 0.83 -17.04 9.48
CA PHE A 91 0.04 -15.87 9.11
C PHE A 91 -0.35 -15.86 7.63
N THR A 92 -1.40 -15.10 7.29
CA THR A 92 -1.86 -14.87 5.91
C THR A 92 -1.14 -13.68 5.27
N GLY A 93 -1.09 -13.65 3.93
CA GLY A 93 -0.56 -12.54 3.16
C GLY A 93 0.94 -12.64 2.86
N GLY A 94 1.51 -11.54 2.38
CA GLY A 94 2.91 -11.47 1.98
C GLY A 94 3.87 -11.59 3.17
N GLY A 95 5.00 -12.27 2.96
CA GLY A 95 6.09 -12.26 3.95
C GLY A 95 6.80 -10.91 4.01
N SER A 96 7.54 -10.64 5.09
CA SER A 96 8.21 -9.35 5.30
C SER A 96 9.14 -8.91 4.16
N ALA A 97 9.87 -9.85 3.54
CA ALA A 97 10.74 -9.54 2.40
C ALA A 97 9.96 -9.11 1.15
N LEU A 98 8.77 -9.69 0.93
CA LEU A 98 7.89 -9.30 -0.17
C LEU A 98 7.36 -7.89 0.06
N LEU A 99 6.81 -7.63 1.25
CA LEU A 99 6.19 -6.34 1.58
C LEU A 99 7.20 -5.18 1.61
N LEU A 100 8.47 -5.44 1.97
CA LEU A 100 9.54 -4.44 1.85
C LEU A 100 9.80 -4.03 0.39
N VAL A 101 9.66 -4.97 -0.54
CA VAL A 101 9.78 -4.67 -1.97
C VAL A 101 8.52 -3.97 -2.43
N ASP A 102 7.35 -4.53 -2.12
CA ASP A 102 6.04 -4.08 -2.60
C ASP A 102 5.78 -2.60 -2.30
N LEU A 103 5.98 -2.19 -1.05
CA LEU A 103 5.82 -0.80 -0.61
C LEU A 103 6.76 0.18 -1.33
N ASN A 104 7.92 -0.28 -1.79
CA ASN A 104 8.89 0.53 -2.53
C ASN A 104 8.60 0.48 -4.03
N LYS A 105 7.78 1.42 -4.53
CA LYS A 105 7.34 1.45 -5.94
C LYS A 105 8.48 1.34 -6.93
N ARG A 106 9.52 2.17 -6.78
CA ARG A 106 10.64 2.15 -7.73
C ARG A 106 11.40 0.82 -7.70
N LEU A 107 11.55 0.20 -6.53
CA LEU A 107 12.20 -1.10 -6.42
C LEU A 107 11.35 -2.20 -7.05
N SER A 108 10.05 -2.23 -6.76
CA SER A 108 9.07 -3.13 -7.36
C SER A 108 9.07 -3.03 -8.89
N GLU A 109 8.97 -1.81 -9.42
CA GLU A 109 8.98 -1.58 -10.87
C GLU A 109 10.28 -2.05 -11.53
N LYS A 110 11.44 -1.79 -10.92
CA LYS A 110 12.72 -2.30 -11.41
C LYS A 110 12.75 -3.83 -11.41
N LEU A 111 12.23 -4.47 -10.36
CA LEU A 111 12.16 -5.93 -10.28
C LEU A 111 11.23 -6.50 -11.37
N LEU A 112 10.07 -5.90 -11.58
CA LEU A 112 9.14 -6.27 -12.64
C LEU A 112 9.77 -6.12 -14.03
N ALA A 113 10.46 -5.00 -14.27
CA ALA A 113 11.13 -4.70 -15.54
C ALA A 113 12.21 -5.72 -15.90
N VAL A 114 13.05 -6.16 -14.93
CA VAL A 114 14.07 -7.19 -15.20
C VAL A 114 13.46 -8.55 -15.55
N HIS A 115 12.19 -8.78 -15.19
CA HIS A 115 11.41 -9.95 -15.58
C HIS A 115 10.60 -9.75 -16.86
N GLY A 116 10.77 -8.63 -17.57
CA GLY A 116 10.11 -8.35 -18.84
C GLY A 116 8.66 -7.86 -18.70
N ILE A 117 8.23 -7.52 -17.49
CA ILE A 117 6.93 -6.87 -17.26
C ILE A 117 7.08 -5.39 -17.59
N HIS A 118 6.14 -4.86 -18.38
CA HIS A 118 6.15 -3.45 -18.74
C HIS A 118 5.82 -2.60 -17.52
N VAL A 119 6.68 -1.64 -17.23
CA VAL A 119 6.49 -0.62 -16.21
C VAL A 119 6.77 0.76 -16.82
N PRO A 120 6.18 1.84 -16.28
CA PRO A 120 6.49 3.19 -16.71
C PRO A 120 7.99 3.50 -16.63
N ARG A 121 8.50 4.26 -17.59
CA ARG A 121 9.85 4.81 -17.49
C ARG A 121 9.85 5.88 -16.42
N GLY A 122 10.85 5.86 -15.55
CA GLY A 122 10.85 6.74 -14.39
C GLY A 122 12.12 6.67 -13.56
N ALA A 123 12.17 7.53 -12.55
CA ALA A 123 13.29 7.67 -11.64
C ALA A 123 12.83 7.96 -10.21
N LEU A 124 13.61 7.48 -9.25
CA LEU A 124 13.46 7.88 -7.85
C LEU A 124 14.19 9.21 -7.63
N ILE A 125 13.46 10.18 -7.11
CA ILE A 125 13.97 11.49 -6.72
C ILE A 125 14.02 11.56 -5.19
N THR A 126 15.18 11.91 -4.65
CA THR A 126 15.41 12.06 -3.21
C THR A 126 15.99 13.45 -2.90
N PRO A 127 16.05 13.87 -1.62
CA PRO A 127 16.71 15.12 -1.26
C PRO A 127 18.14 15.24 -1.80
N ASP A 128 18.87 14.12 -1.85
CA ASP A 128 20.26 14.03 -2.32
C ASP A 128 20.38 13.83 -3.84
N HIS A 129 19.31 13.40 -4.52
CA HIS A 129 19.31 13.10 -5.95
C HIS A 129 18.04 13.63 -6.63
N ARG A 130 18.08 14.92 -7.02
CA ARG A 130 16.91 15.65 -7.56
C ARG A 130 16.87 15.75 -9.09
N LYS A 131 17.89 15.26 -9.81
CA LYS A 131 17.94 15.41 -11.27
C LYS A 131 16.97 14.44 -11.93
N LEU A 132 16.03 14.97 -12.72
CA LEU A 132 15.21 14.17 -13.62
C LEU A 132 16.03 13.71 -14.84
N PRO A 133 15.82 12.48 -15.32
CA PRO A 133 16.40 12.03 -16.60
C PRO A 133 15.86 12.88 -17.76
N ASP A 134 16.75 13.25 -18.68
CA ASP A 134 16.44 14.15 -19.80
C ASP A 134 15.58 13.43 -20.88
N GLU A 135 15.51 12.10 -20.81
CA GLU A 135 14.82 11.22 -21.75
C GLU A 135 13.36 10.89 -21.38
N LEU A 136 12.84 11.44 -20.28
CA LEU A 136 11.44 11.25 -19.88
C LEU A 136 10.51 12.11 -20.75
N THR A 137 9.35 11.55 -21.09
CA THR A 137 8.32 12.19 -21.90
C THR A 137 7.19 12.69 -21.01
N TYR A 138 6.85 13.97 -21.12
CA TYR A 138 5.74 14.57 -20.38
C TYR A 138 4.38 14.22 -21.02
N PRO A 139 3.29 14.12 -20.24
CA PRO A 139 3.22 14.42 -18.80
C PRO A 139 3.86 13.34 -17.91
N LEU A 140 4.31 13.74 -16.72
CA LEU A 140 4.84 12.84 -15.69
C LEU A 140 3.86 12.75 -14.53
N LEU A 141 3.78 11.59 -13.89
CA LEU A 141 3.13 11.38 -12.60
C LEU A 141 4.21 11.36 -11.51
N ILE A 142 4.03 12.17 -10.47
CA ILE A 142 4.92 12.23 -9.31
C ILE A 142 4.16 11.76 -8.08
N LYS A 143 4.61 10.65 -7.47
CA LYS A 143 3.96 10.00 -6.32
C LYS A 143 4.96 9.70 -5.21
N PRO A 144 4.57 9.72 -3.92
CA PRO A 144 5.44 9.27 -2.84
C PRO A 144 5.88 7.82 -3.05
N ASN A 145 7.18 7.53 -2.90
CA ASN A 145 7.71 6.21 -3.26
C ASN A 145 7.20 5.10 -2.33
N PHE A 146 6.95 5.43 -1.06
CA PHE A 146 6.63 4.49 0.01
C PHE A 146 5.21 4.64 0.57
N GLU A 147 4.26 5.18 -0.19
CA GLU A 147 2.87 5.35 0.29
C GLU A 147 1.82 4.59 -0.52
N GLY A 148 0.80 4.06 0.12
CA GLY A 148 -0.37 3.42 -0.48
C GLY A 148 -1.58 4.34 -0.54
N SER A 149 -2.75 3.75 -0.82
CA SER A 149 -4.08 4.41 -0.75
C SER A 149 -4.23 5.78 -1.44
N GLY A 150 -3.36 6.12 -2.39
CA GLY A 150 -3.41 7.42 -3.09
C GLY A 150 -2.86 8.59 -2.27
N ILE A 151 -2.22 8.33 -1.13
CA ILE A 151 -1.62 9.35 -0.27
C ILE A 151 -0.61 10.17 -1.08
N GLY A 152 -0.78 11.50 -1.07
CA GLY A 152 0.06 12.43 -1.81
C GLY A 152 -0.10 12.38 -3.34
N ILE A 153 -1.11 11.65 -3.85
CA ILE A 153 -1.49 11.64 -5.26
C ILE A 153 -2.76 12.44 -5.44
N HIS A 154 -2.67 13.51 -6.23
CA HIS A 154 -3.77 14.40 -6.59
C HIS A 154 -3.68 14.78 -8.08
N GLN A 155 -4.63 15.57 -8.57
CA GLN A 155 -4.62 16.03 -9.96
C GLN A 155 -3.35 16.82 -10.33
N ASP A 156 -2.75 17.55 -9.38
CA ASP A 156 -1.50 18.28 -9.60
C ASP A 156 -0.24 17.41 -9.49
N SER A 157 -0.38 16.12 -9.16
CA SER A 157 0.69 15.13 -9.28
C SER A 157 1.04 14.82 -10.73
N VAL A 158 0.16 15.17 -11.69
CA VAL A 158 0.43 15.06 -13.12
C VAL A 158 0.98 16.38 -13.65
N VAL A 159 2.28 16.42 -13.91
CA VAL A 159 3.01 17.61 -14.36
C VAL A 159 3.31 17.54 -15.85
N LYS A 160 3.23 18.66 -16.56
CA LYS A 160 3.31 18.74 -18.03
C LYS A 160 4.62 19.35 -18.52
N THR A 161 5.38 20.00 -17.64
CA THR A 161 6.63 20.67 -17.99
C THR A 161 7.74 20.40 -16.97
N PRO A 162 9.02 20.57 -17.36
CA PRO A 162 10.16 20.50 -16.44
C PRO A 162 10.07 21.49 -15.27
N GLU A 163 9.53 22.69 -15.51
CA GLU A 163 9.33 23.70 -14.48
C GLU A 163 8.28 23.24 -13.45
N GLU A 164 7.11 22.75 -13.93
CA GLU A 164 6.07 22.21 -13.05
C GLU A 164 6.58 21.01 -12.23
N ALA A 165 7.36 20.13 -12.86
CA ALA A 165 7.95 18.98 -12.18
C ALA A 165 8.89 19.40 -11.05
N ARG A 166 9.76 20.40 -11.28
CA ARG A 166 10.70 20.90 -10.27
C ARG A 166 9.95 21.50 -9.08
N ASP A 167 8.98 22.37 -9.35
CA ASP A 167 8.20 23.04 -8.31
C ASP A 167 7.40 22.03 -7.47
N TYR A 168 6.83 21.02 -8.13
CA TYR A 168 6.10 19.94 -7.45
C TYR A 168 7.03 19.06 -6.59
N ILE A 169 8.18 18.64 -7.14
CA ILE A 169 9.19 17.85 -6.43
C ILE A 169 9.65 18.57 -5.17
N ASP A 170 9.99 19.85 -5.26
CA ASP A 170 10.52 20.61 -4.13
C ASP A 170 9.49 20.68 -2.99
N ARG A 171 8.21 20.90 -3.32
CA ARG A 171 7.13 20.92 -2.34
C ARG A 171 6.84 19.56 -1.72
N MET A 172 6.94 18.49 -2.50
CA MET A 172 6.57 17.15 -2.05
C MET A 172 7.68 16.43 -1.29
N LEU A 173 8.96 16.72 -1.58
CA LEU A 173 10.08 16.17 -0.80
C LEU A 173 10.11 16.67 0.64
N ASP A 174 9.58 17.86 0.92
CA ASP A 174 9.43 18.36 2.28
C ASP A 174 8.41 17.52 3.08
N LYS A 175 7.41 16.95 2.41
CA LYS A 175 6.38 16.08 3.01
C LYS A 175 6.80 14.62 3.03
N PHE A 176 7.47 14.15 1.97
CA PHE A 176 7.84 12.77 1.74
C PHE A 176 9.37 12.67 1.54
N PRO A 177 10.16 12.83 2.62
CA PRO A 177 11.62 12.89 2.53
C PRO A 177 12.26 11.57 2.13
N GLU A 178 11.54 10.44 2.26
CA GLU A 178 12.00 9.11 1.82
C GLU A 178 12.05 8.97 0.29
N GLY A 179 11.44 9.91 -0.45
CA GLY A 179 11.59 10.05 -1.88
C GLY A 179 10.30 9.99 -2.67
N LEU A 180 10.38 10.46 -3.91
CA LEU A 180 9.30 10.51 -4.87
C LEU A 180 9.63 9.62 -6.06
N ASP A 181 8.68 8.79 -6.44
CA ASP A 181 8.74 8.05 -7.69
C ASP A 181 8.14 8.94 -8.79
N VAL A 182 8.94 9.20 -9.83
CA VAL A 182 8.56 10.05 -10.96
C VAL A 182 8.53 9.18 -12.21
N GLU A 183 7.38 9.11 -12.85
CA GLU A 183 7.15 8.23 -13.99
C GLU A 183 6.47 8.93 -15.16
N GLU A 184 6.69 8.44 -16.39
CA GLU A 184 5.89 8.82 -17.55
C GLU A 184 4.42 8.44 -17.31
N PHE A 185 3.51 9.41 -17.43
CA PHE A 185 2.10 9.17 -17.23
C PHE A 185 1.54 8.24 -18.31
N ILE A 186 0.83 7.20 -17.89
CA ILE A 186 0.24 6.21 -18.80
C ILE A 186 -1.25 6.52 -18.97
N GLU A 187 -1.61 7.00 -20.16
CA GLU A 187 -3.01 7.12 -20.55
C GLU A 187 -3.62 5.76 -20.87
N GLY A 188 -4.76 5.44 -20.27
CA GLY A 188 -5.44 4.18 -20.56
C GLY A 188 -6.52 3.82 -19.56
N ARG A 189 -6.89 2.54 -19.61
CA ARG A 189 -7.83 1.90 -18.68
C ARG A 189 -7.07 1.44 -17.44
N GLU A 190 -7.65 1.66 -16.26
CA GLU A 190 -7.11 1.16 -15.00
C GLU A 190 -7.80 -0.16 -14.64
N LEU A 191 -7.01 -1.24 -14.59
CA LEU A 191 -7.49 -2.60 -14.34
C LEU A 191 -6.79 -3.19 -13.12
N THR A 192 -7.57 -3.78 -12.22
CA THR A 192 -7.08 -4.56 -11.09
C THR A 192 -7.45 -6.03 -11.28
N VAL A 193 -6.48 -6.92 -11.11
CA VAL A 193 -6.65 -8.37 -11.24
C VAL A 193 -6.39 -9.03 -9.89
N PRO A 194 -7.42 -9.28 -9.07
CA PRO A 194 -7.23 -9.89 -7.76
C PRO A 194 -6.84 -11.37 -7.93
N MET A 195 -5.84 -11.81 -7.15
CA MET A 195 -5.33 -13.18 -7.21
C MET A 195 -5.28 -13.80 -5.81
N LEU A 196 -5.66 -15.08 -5.71
CA LEU A 196 -5.58 -15.86 -4.47
C LEU A 196 -4.60 -17.04 -4.66
N GLU A 197 -3.39 -16.92 -4.11
CA GLU A 197 -2.34 -17.94 -4.22
C GLU A 197 -2.80 -19.32 -3.70
N GLY A 198 -3.48 -19.35 -2.56
CA GLY A 198 -3.95 -20.58 -1.92
C GLY A 198 -5.17 -21.25 -2.56
N TRP A 199 -5.80 -20.62 -3.57
CA TRP A 199 -6.95 -21.18 -4.28
C TRP A 199 -6.60 -21.39 -5.76
N PRO A 200 -6.18 -22.60 -6.17
CA PRO A 200 -5.50 -22.95 -7.43
C PRO A 200 -4.79 -21.85 -8.26
N GLY A 201 -4.22 -20.79 -7.65
CA GLY A 201 -3.77 -19.60 -8.38
C GLY A 201 -4.87 -18.93 -9.20
N HIS A 202 -6.10 -18.94 -8.71
CA HIS A 202 -7.27 -18.43 -9.41
C HIS A 202 -7.25 -16.91 -9.42
N LEU A 203 -7.43 -16.37 -10.62
CA LEU A 203 -7.74 -14.96 -10.81
C LEU A 203 -9.22 -14.78 -10.52
N LEU A 204 -9.52 -13.83 -9.64
CA LEU A 204 -10.89 -13.34 -9.49
C LEU A 204 -11.22 -12.42 -10.68
N ASP A 205 -12.50 -12.01 -10.75
CA ASP A 205 -12.97 -11.14 -11.82
C ASP A 205 -12.12 -9.85 -11.88
N ILE A 206 -11.72 -9.51 -13.11
CA ILE A 206 -10.99 -8.28 -13.38
C ILE A 206 -11.92 -7.11 -13.09
N VAL A 207 -11.45 -6.19 -12.25
CA VAL A 207 -12.17 -4.97 -11.90
C VAL A 207 -11.56 -3.83 -12.72
N GLU A 208 -12.42 -3.06 -13.38
CA GLU A 208 -12.04 -1.82 -14.04
C GLU A 208 -12.53 -0.63 -13.20
N TYR A 209 -11.63 0.28 -12.87
CA TYR A 209 -12.02 1.56 -12.30
C TYR A 209 -12.41 2.49 -13.44
N THR A 210 -13.66 2.93 -13.42
CA THR A 210 -14.21 3.87 -14.40
C THR A 210 -14.49 5.20 -13.73
N PHE A 211 -14.17 6.29 -14.43
CA PHE A 211 -14.36 7.65 -13.94
C PHE A 211 -15.64 8.22 -14.54
N THR A 212 -16.55 8.68 -13.69
CA THR A 212 -17.85 9.23 -14.12
C THR A 212 -17.84 10.74 -14.35
N ASP A 213 -16.74 11.38 -13.98
CA ASP A 213 -16.58 12.82 -13.82
C ASP A 213 -15.41 13.32 -14.69
N GLU A 214 -15.60 14.46 -15.35
CA GLU A 214 -14.65 15.04 -16.30
C GLU A 214 -13.54 15.79 -15.55
N GLY A 215 -12.40 15.12 -15.32
CA GLY A 215 -11.13 15.73 -14.94
C GLY A 215 -10.17 15.81 -16.14
N PRO A 216 -9.12 16.65 -16.10
CA PRO A 216 -8.10 16.67 -17.15
C PRO A 216 -7.33 15.33 -17.22
N TYR A 217 -7.29 14.59 -16.11
CA TYR A 217 -6.66 13.28 -16.02
C TYR A 217 -7.52 12.30 -15.21
N ASN A 218 -7.56 11.07 -15.69
CA ASN A 218 -8.12 9.93 -14.99
C ASN A 218 -7.08 9.39 -14.03
N VAL A 219 -6.99 9.99 -12.85
CA VAL A 219 -6.12 9.54 -11.76
C VAL A 219 -6.99 8.98 -10.65
N PHE A 220 -6.69 7.76 -10.20
CA PHE A 220 -7.30 7.16 -9.01
C PHE A 220 -6.65 7.68 -7.72
N ASP A 221 -6.92 8.97 -7.46
CA ASP A 221 -6.41 9.75 -6.33
C ASP A 221 -7.04 9.37 -4.98
N TYR A 222 -6.51 9.94 -3.90
CA TYR A 222 -7.01 9.70 -2.54
C TYR A 222 -8.51 9.99 -2.37
N GLU A 223 -9.01 11.08 -2.95
CA GLU A 223 -10.43 11.45 -2.80
C GLU A 223 -11.36 10.42 -3.46
N ARG A 224 -10.94 9.85 -4.59
CA ARG A 224 -11.70 8.80 -5.30
C ARG A 224 -11.64 7.44 -4.62
N LYS A 225 -10.68 7.21 -3.71
CA LYS A 225 -10.52 5.96 -2.94
C LYS A 225 -11.32 5.93 -1.63
N LYS A 226 -11.93 7.04 -1.22
CA LYS A 226 -12.76 7.11 0.00
C LYS A 226 -14.17 6.51 -0.15
N VAL A 227 -14.55 6.10 -1.36
CA VAL A 227 -15.92 5.69 -1.73
C VAL A 227 -16.04 4.19 -1.86
#